data_AF-A0A0J9EPC5-F1
#
_entry.id   AF-A0A0J9EPC5-F1
#
_cell.length_a   1.000
_cell.length_b   1.000
_cell.length_c   1.000
_cell.angle_alpha   90.00
_cell.angle_beta   90.00
_cell.angle_gamma   90.00
#
_symmetry.space_group_name_H-M   'P 1'
#
loop_
_entity.id
_entity.type
_entity.pdbx_description
1 polymer ?
#
loop_
_entity_poly.entity_id
_entity_poly.type
_entity_poly.pdbx_seq_one_letter_code
_entity_poly.pdbx_strand_id
1 'polypeptide(L)'
;SLCEIYFYQKLRNLIFFKIIFTHLICEINERNHQFQHSALNIIQVTAEFILITLFKYNVKTMTYYDCVTLTVRNTQLMMNIVKTLR
;
A
#
# COMPACT_ATOMS: atom_id res chain seq x y z
N SER A 1 12.69 7.84 -8.23
CA SER A 1 13.49 9.10 -8.30
C SER A 1 12.98 10.11 -7.29
N LEU A 2 13.77 11.12 -6.88
CA LEU A 2 13.32 12.19 -5.98
C LEU A 2 12.16 13.03 -6.57
N CYS A 3 12.16 13.25 -7.89
CA CYS A 3 11.09 13.99 -8.58
C CYS A 3 9.73 13.29 -8.46
N GLU A 4 9.70 11.97 -8.61
CA GLU A 4 8.47 11.17 -8.48
C GLU A 4 7.94 11.22 -7.05
N ILE A 5 8.83 11.10 -6.06
CA ILE A 5 8.44 11.20 -4.64
C ILE A 5 7.77 12.54 -4.37
N TYR A 6 8.39 13.64 -4.80
CA TYR A 6 7.84 14.98 -4.64
C TYR A 6 6.48 15.13 -5.34
N PHE A 7 6.35 14.59 -6.56
CA PHE A 7 5.10 14.61 -7.32
C PHE A 7 3.98 13.87 -6.57
N TYR A 8 4.22 12.62 -6.17
CA TYR A 8 3.20 11.80 -5.51
C TYR A 8 2.88 12.27 -4.08
N GLN A 9 3.80 12.92 -3.38
CA GLN A 9 3.51 13.53 -2.08
C GLN A 9 2.56 14.74 -2.19
N LYS A 10 2.58 15.46 -3.32
CA LYS A 10 1.64 16.56 -3.58
C LYS A 10 0.33 16.11 -4.20
N LEU A 11 0.29 14.92 -4.77
CA LEU A 11 -0.90 14.36 -5.39
C LEU A 11 -1.91 13.96 -4.31
N ARG A 12 -3.12 14.53 -4.37
CA ARG A 12 -4.22 14.17 -3.44
C ARG A 12 -5.07 12.98 -3.93
N ASN A 13 -4.87 12.57 -5.18
CA ASN A 13 -5.64 11.49 -5.80
C ASN A 13 -5.08 10.13 -5.39
N LEU A 14 -5.98 9.14 -5.41
CA LEU A 14 -5.61 7.72 -5.29
C LEU A 14 -4.69 7.31 -6.42
N ILE A 15 -3.72 6.46 -6.10
CA ILE A 15 -2.67 6.00 -7.00
C ILE A 15 -3.18 4.83 -7.84
N PHE A 16 -3.98 3.91 -7.27
CA PHE A 16 -4.46 2.77 -8.01
C PHE A 16 -5.59 3.14 -8.96
N PHE A 17 -5.55 2.54 -10.15
CA PHE A 17 -6.62 2.67 -11.12
C PHE A 17 -7.86 1.90 -10.65
N LYS A 18 -8.99 2.60 -10.52
CA LYS A 18 -10.23 2.05 -9.94
C LYS A 18 -10.71 0.75 -10.58
N ILE A 19 -10.62 0.65 -11.91
CA ILE A 19 -11.09 -0.54 -12.64
C ILE A 19 -10.25 -1.76 -12.28
N ILE A 20 -8.91 -1.62 -12.26
CA ILE A 20 -8.00 -2.72 -11.93
C ILE A 20 -8.18 -3.12 -10.46
N PHE A 21 -8.27 -2.15 -9.55
CA PHE A 21 -8.48 -2.43 -8.14
C PHE A 21 -9.81 -3.14 -7.87
N THR A 22 -10.88 -2.70 -8.53
CA THR A 22 -12.19 -3.36 -8.43
C THR A 22 -12.14 -4.81 -8.93
N HIS A 23 -11.46 -5.05 -10.05
CA HIS A 23 -11.28 -6.40 -10.57
C HIS A 23 -10.56 -7.29 -9.56
N LEU A 24 -9.46 -6.80 -8.97
CA LEU A 24 -8.72 -7.52 -7.92
C LEU A 24 -9.60 -7.88 -6.72
N ILE A 25 -10.42 -6.95 -6.22
CA ILE A 25 -11.34 -7.23 -5.11
C ILE A 25 -12.36 -8.30 -5.48
N CYS A 26 -12.93 -8.24 -6.69
CA CYS A 26 -13.86 -9.26 -7.18
C CYS A 26 -13.19 -10.62 -7.31
N GLU A 27 -11.94 -10.70 -7.76
CA GLU A 27 -11.17 -11.95 -7.84
C GLU A 27 -10.88 -12.54 -6.46
N ILE A 28 -10.43 -11.72 -5.50
CA ILE A 28 -10.18 -12.15 -4.12
C ILE A 28 -11.45 -12.67 -3.45
N ASN A 29 -12.59 -12.03 -3.71
CA ASN A 29 -13.87 -12.42 -3.14
C ASN A 29 -14.60 -13.49 -3.97
N GLU A 30 -13.87 -14.25 -4.80
CA GLU A 30 -14.38 -15.36 -5.62
C GLU A 30 -15.59 -15.00 -6.51
N ARG A 31 -15.73 -13.71 -6.86
CA ARG A 31 -16.90 -13.14 -7.59
C ARG A 31 -18.26 -13.39 -6.92
N ASN A 32 -18.27 -13.76 -5.64
CA ASN A 32 -19.47 -14.25 -4.95
C ASN A 32 -20.37 -13.14 -4.39
N HIS A 33 -19.91 -11.87 -4.34
CA HIS A 33 -20.69 -10.76 -3.78
C HIS A 33 -20.69 -9.54 -4.69
N GLN A 34 -21.85 -8.90 -4.81
CA GLN A 34 -21.98 -7.56 -5.39
C GLN A 34 -21.59 -6.53 -4.33
N PHE A 35 -20.45 -5.86 -4.52
CA PHE A 35 -20.04 -4.78 -3.65
C PHE A 35 -20.75 -3.48 -4.02
N GLN A 36 -21.17 -2.72 -3.01
CA GLN A 36 -21.57 -1.33 -3.21
C GLN A 36 -20.36 -0.51 -3.70
N HIS A 37 -20.60 0.44 -4.61
CA HIS A 37 -19.53 1.34 -5.09
C HIS A 37 -18.86 2.11 -3.94
N SER A 38 -19.63 2.53 -2.92
CA SER A 38 -19.10 3.17 -1.71
C SER A 38 -18.15 2.25 -0.94
N ALA A 39 -18.49 0.97 -0.80
CA ALA A 39 -17.64 -0.02 -0.14
C ALA A 39 -16.32 -0.22 -0.89
N LEU A 40 -16.36 -0.37 -2.22
CA LEU A 40 -15.15 -0.49 -3.06
C LEU A 40 -14.24 0.74 -2.90
N ASN A 41 -14.80 1.94 -2.86
CA ASN A 41 -14.04 3.17 -2.68
C ASN A 41 -13.36 3.23 -1.30
N ILE A 42 -14.06 2.83 -0.23
CA ILE A 42 -13.49 2.77 1.12
C ILE A 42 -12.36 1.74 1.19
N ILE A 43 -12.56 0.55 0.60
CA ILE A 43 -11.53 -0.49 0.54
C ILE A 43 -10.29 0.03 -0.18
N GLN A 44 -10.44 0.72 -1.31
CA GLN A 44 -9.31 1.29 -2.04
C GLN A 44 -8.56 2.34 -1.23
N VAL A 45 -9.27 3.32 -0.64
CA VAL A 45 -8.67 4.36 0.21
C VAL A 45 -7.90 3.73 1.37
N THR A 46 -8.49 2.71 2.01
CA THR A 46 -7.87 2.02 3.14
C THR A 46 -6.64 1.23 2.72
N ALA A 47 -6.70 0.51 1.60
CA ALA A 47 -5.57 -0.27 1.08
C ALA A 47 -4.38 0.62 0.73
N GLU A 48 -4.60 1.72 0.02
CA GLU A 48 -3.54 2.67 -0.32
C GLU A 48 -2.95 3.33 0.91
N PHE A 49 -3.79 3.70 1.89
CA PHE A 49 -3.31 4.26 3.15
C PHE A 49 -2.41 3.29 3.93
N ILE A 50 -2.80 2.01 4.01
CA ILE A 50 -2.00 0.96 4.64
C ILE A 50 -0.66 0.79 3.92
N LEU A 51 -0.68 0.74 2.58
CA LEU A 51 0.55 0.58 1.79
C LEU A 51 1.48 1.77 1.94
N ILE A 52 0.98 3.01 1.87
CA ILE A 52 1.78 4.23 2.08
C ILE A 52 2.43 4.20 3.47
N THR A 53 1.67 3.80 4.49
CA THR A 53 2.17 3.66 5.87
C THR A 53 3.27 2.60 5.95
N LEU A 54 3.06 1.43 5.33
CA LEU A 54 4.05 0.37 5.26
C LEU A 54 5.34 0.83 4.55
N PHE A 55 5.22 1.50 3.40
CA PHE A 55 6.36 2.06 2.66
C PHE A 55 7.14 3.08 3.50
N LYS A 56 6.46 3.94 4.26
CA LYS A 56 7.10 4.90 5.17
C LYS A 56 7.98 4.21 6.21
N TYR A 57 7.50 3.13 6.84
CA TYR A 57 8.31 2.39 7.81
C TYR A 57 9.45 1.61 7.15
N ASN A 58 9.18 1.02 6.00
CA ASN A 58 10.18 0.34 5.18
C ASN A 58 11.35 1.25 4.79
N VAL A 59 11.09 2.51 4.42
CA VAL A 59 12.14 3.50 4.16
C VAL A 59 12.94 3.80 5.43
N LYS A 60 12.30 3.92 6.60
CA LYS A 60 13.02 4.10 7.87
C LYS A 60 13.95 2.93 8.19
N THR A 61 13.48 1.70 8.02
CA THR A 61 14.27 0.49 8.22
C THR A 61 15.43 0.43 7.22
N MET A 62 15.19 0.78 5.97
CA MET A 62 16.22 0.86 4.95
C MET A 62 17.32 1.87 5.34
N THR A 63 16.95 3.07 5.80
CA THR A 63 17.90 4.08 6.26
C THR A 63 18.64 3.66 7.53
N TYR A 64 18.01 2.87 8.41
CA TYR A 64 18.66 2.32 9.61
C TYR A 64 19.80 1.34 9.26
N TYR A 65 19.70 0.65 8.12
CA TYR A 65 20.73 -0.26 7.63
C TYR A 65 21.66 0.41 6.58
N ASP A 66 21.73 1.74 6.53
CA ASP A 66 22.54 2.51 5.57
C ASP A 66 22.35 2.11 4.11
N CYS A 67 21.15 1.63 3.77
CA CYS A 67 20.78 1.21 2.43
C CYS A 67 19.97 2.30 1.72
N VAL A 68 20.01 2.31 0.40
CA VAL A 68 19.23 3.23 -0.46
C VAL A 68 18.19 2.52 -1.33
N THR A 69 18.24 1.18 -1.35
CA THR A 69 17.32 0.33 -2.11
C THR A 69 16.41 -0.44 -1.16
N LEU A 70 15.09 -0.25 -1.34
CA LEU A 70 14.11 -1.03 -0.61
C LEU A 70 14.04 -2.45 -1.18
N THR A 71 14.19 -3.47 -0.33
CA THR A 71 14.11 -4.88 -0.73
C THR A 71 12.94 -5.58 -0.05
N VAL A 72 12.59 -6.77 -0.56
CA VAL A 72 11.57 -7.64 0.05
C VAL A 72 11.90 -7.97 1.51
N ARG A 73 13.19 -8.09 1.87
CA ARG A 73 13.65 -8.35 3.24
C ARG A 73 13.21 -7.25 4.22
N ASN A 74 13.26 -5.98 3.81
CA ASN A 74 12.82 -4.86 4.63
C ASN A 74 11.30 -4.97 4.91
N THR A 75 10.52 -5.27 3.88
CA THR A 75 9.07 -5.49 4.01
C THR A 75 8.73 -6.67 4.91
N GLN A 76 9.44 -7.79 4.77
CA GLN A 76 9.26 -8.96 5.63
C GLN A 76 9.55 -8.62 7.10
N LEU A 77 10.65 -7.91 7.37
CA LEU A 77 10.98 -7.48 8.72
C LEU A 77 9.89 -6.57 9.31
N MET A 78 9.41 -5.59 8.56
CA MET A 78 8.33 -4.71 9.02
C MET A 78 7.04 -5.45 9.30
N MET A 79 6.64 -6.38 8.43
CA MET A 79 5.45 -7.21 8.64
C MET A 79 5.59 -8.09 9.89
N ASN A 80 6.79 -8.62 10.16
CA ASN A 80 7.05 -9.40 11.38
C ASN A 80 6.93 -8.53 12.64
N ILE A 81 7.50 -7.31 12.64
CA ILE A 81 7.36 -6.37 13.76
C ILE A 81 5.88 -6.03 14.01
N VAL A 82 5.13 -5.69 12.96
CA VAL A 82 3.69 -5.38 13.08
C VAL A 82 2.90 -6.57 13.63
N LYS A 83 3.23 -7.80 13.19
CA LYS A 83 2.60 -9.02 13.72
C LYS A 83 2.91 -9.24 15.20
N THR A 84 4.13 -8.95 15.67
CA THR A 84 4.50 -9.12 17.08
C THR A 84 3.86 -8.09 17.99
N LEU A 85 3.59 -6.88 17.48
CA LEU A 85 2.95 -5.81 18.25
C LEU A 85 1.42 -5.95 18.36
N ARG A 86 0.82 -6.87 17.60
CA ARG A 86 -0.62 -7.17 17.62
C ARG A 86 -0.89 -8.42 18.44
#